data_AF-A0A2A4UP28-F1
#
_entry.id   AF-A0A2A4UP28-F1
#
_cell.length_a   1.000
_cell.length_b   1.000
_cell.length_c   1.000
_cell.angle_alpha   90.00
_cell.angle_beta   90.00
_cell.angle_gamma   90.00
#
_symmetry.space_group_name_H-M   'P 1'
#
loop_
_entity.id
_entity.type
_entity.pdbx_description
1 polymer ?
#
loop_
_entity_poly.entity_id
_entity_poly.type
_entity_poly.pdbx_seq_one_letter_code
_entity_poly.pdbx_strand_id
1 'polypeptide(L)'
;MSWCNDAEWVAHDDQFNYSEAMDSKKNWPASLYFASQADRIAHPKDVLYFMRSLGQHDGRLVTLGKKQGNLRNYTHSTMLKHPDASLDHFPLMLEWMSQQN
;
A
#
# COMPACT_ATOMS: atom_id res chain seq x y z
N MET A 1 -20.86 12.81 -4.14
CA MET A 1 -19.82 11.84 -3.71
C MET A 1 -19.65 10.72 -4.75
N SER A 2 -19.49 11.02 -6.05
CA SER A 2 -19.30 9.94 -7.06
C SER A 2 -17.83 9.56 -7.28
N TRP A 3 -16.89 10.46 -7.02
CA TRP A 3 -15.46 10.27 -7.32
C TRP A 3 -14.78 9.03 -6.69
N CYS A 4 -15.35 8.43 -5.63
CA CYS A 4 -14.85 7.18 -5.01
C CYS A 4 -15.71 5.94 -5.30
N ASN A 5 -16.92 6.10 -5.83
CA ASN A 5 -17.91 5.02 -5.93
C ASN A 5 -18.06 4.46 -7.34
N ASP A 6 -17.49 5.13 -8.33
CA ASP A 6 -17.52 4.69 -9.72
C ASP A 6 -16.46 3.60 -9.94
N ALA A 7 -16.84 2.53 -10.63
CA ALA A 7 -15.97 1.39 -10.91
C ALA A 7 -14.82 1.77 -11.86
N GLU A 8 -15.00 2.84 -12.63
CA GLU A 8 -14.01 3.38 -13.54
C GLU A 8 -13.36 4.61 -12.92
N TRP A 9 -12.02 4.63 -12.87
CA TRP A 9 -11.29 5.79 -12.34
C TRP A 9 -11.14 6.85 -13.44
N VAL A 10 -12.25 7.51 -13.75
CA VAL A 10 -12.34 8.54 -14.79
C VAL A 10 -12.54 9.91 -14.15
N ALA A 11 -11.72 10.87 -14.58
CA ALA A 11 -11.85 12.26 -14.21
C ALA A 11 -13.16 12.85 -14.77
N HIS A 12 -13.96 13.49 -13.92
CA HIS A 12 -15.28 14.00 -14.34
C HIS A 12 -15.17 15.22 -15.28
N ASP A 13 -14.13 16.03 -15.13
CA ASP A 13 -13.90 17.29 -15.82
C ASP A 13 -13.40 17.12 -17.26
N ASP A 14 -12.46 16.22 -17.49
CA ASP A 14 -11.82 16.02 -18.81
C ASP A 14 -11.96 14.60 -19.37
N GLN A 15 -12.67 13.71 -18.66
CA GLN A 15 -12.85 12.31 -19.02
C GLN A 15 -11.53 11.51 -19.10
N PHE A 16 -10.47 11.98 -18.43
CA PHE A 16 -9.21 11.26 -18.35
C PHE A 16 -9.38 9.94 -17.57
N ASN A 17 -9.09 8.81 -18.22
CA ASN A 17 -9.15 7.49 -17.61
C ASN A 17 -7.81 7.12 -16.97
N TYR A 18 -7.72 7.25 -15.64
CA TYR A 18 -6.51 6.93 -14.89
C TYR A 18 -6.18 5.43 -14.91
N SER A 19 -7.19 4.55 -14.94
CA SER A 19 -6.97 3.11 -15.04
C SER A 19 -6.26 2.76 -16.35
N GLU A 20 -6.74 3.30 -17.47
CA GLU A 20 -6.10 3.11 -18.78
C GLU A 20 -4.69 3.74 -18.85
N ALA A 21 -4.52 4.91 -18.24
CA ALA A 21 -3.21 5.56 -18.15
C ALA A 21 -2.19 4.72 -17.35
N MET A 22 -2.63 4.03 -16.30
CA MET A 22 -1.78 3.12 -15.54
C MET A 22 -1.48 1.83 -16.31
N ASP A 23 -2.47 1.23 -16.96
CA ASP A 23 -2.26 0.02 -17.78
C ASP A 23 -1.32 0.27 -18.96
N SER A 24 -1.40 1.45 -19.58
CA SER A 24 -0.48 1.86 -20.66
C SER A 24 0.94 2.12 -20.15
N LYS A 25 1.13 2.44 -18.87
CA LYS A 25 2.44 2.53 -18.23
C LYS A 25 2.99 1.13 -17.93
N LYS A 26 3.71 0.57 -18.90
CA LYS A 26 4.45 -0.70 -18.77
C LYS A 26 5.46 -0.78 -17.61
N ASN A 27 5.85 0.36 -17.02
CA ASN A 27 6.92 0.45 -16.02
C ASN A 27 6.44 1.16 -14.74
N TRP A 28 5.36 0.68 -14.13
CA TRP A 28 5.02 1.13 -12.78
C TRP A 28 6.14 0.75 -11.80
N PRO A 29 6.58 1.65 -10.90
CA PRO A 29 7.71 1.37 -10.03
C PRO A 29 7.40 0.22 -9.07
N ALA A 30 8.44 -0.56 -8.75
CA ALA A 30 8.36 -1.51 -7.66
C ALA A 30 7.92 -0.77 -6.38
N SER A 31 6.96 -1.36 -5.67
CA SER A 31 6.26 -0.68 -4.58
C SER A 31 6.10 -1.61 -3.38
N LEU A 32 6.50 -1.13 -2.20
CA LEU A 32 6.32 -1.82 -0.93
C LEU A 32 5.19 -1.19 -0.14
N TYR A 33 4.20 -2.00 0.22
CA TYR A 33 3.01 -1.59 0.96
C TYR A 33 3.05 -2.20 2.36
N PHE A 34 2.76 -1.39 3.37
CA PHE A 34 2.55 -1.85 4.74
C PHE A 34 1.10 -1.67 5.14
N ALA A 35 0.52 -2.69 5.77
CA ALA A 35 -0.80 -2.62 6.36
C ALA A 35 -0.81 -3.38 7.70
N SER A 36 -1.72 -3.08 8.61
CA SER A 36 -1.84 -3.85 9.85
C SER A 36 -3.27 -4.32 10.12
N GLN A 37 -3.41 -5.49 10.72
CA GLN A 37 -4.71 -6.01 11.16
C GLN A 37 -5.36 -5.13 12.26
N ALA A 38 -4.58 -4.31 12.97
CA ALA A 38 -5.09 -3.34 13.93
C ALA A 38 -5.31 -1.95 13.32
N ASP A 39 -5.07 -1.77 12.02
CA ASP A 39 -5.43 -0.57 11.28
C ASP A 39 -6.94 -0.60 10.93
N ARG A 40 -7.68 0.38 11.45
CA ARG A 40 -9.12 0.53 11.22
C ARG A 40 -9.45 1.49 10.07
N ILE A 41 -8.43 2.18 9.53
CA ILE A 41 -8.55 3.16 8.45
C ILE A 41 -8.14 2.51 7.13
N ALA A 42 -7.03 1.77 7.12
CA ALA A 42 -6.49 1.09 5.95
C ALA A 42 -6.28 -0.39 6.23
N HIS A 43 -7.37 -1.16 6.25
CA HIS A 43 -7.30 -2.60 6.53
C HIS A 43 -6.48 -3.32 5.44
N PRO A 44 -5.72 -4.40 5.74
CA PRO A 44 -4.86 -5.07 4.76
C PRO A 44 -5.57 -5.52 3.48
N LYS A 45 -6.86 -5.84 3.58
CA LYS A 45 -7.69 -6.18 2.42
C LYS A 45 -7.90 -4.98 1.48
N ASP A 46 -8.10 -3.79 2.02
CA ASP A 46 -8.30 -2.56 1.25
C ASP A 46 -6.99 -2.13 0.59
N VAL A 47 -5.87 -2.24 1.31
CA VAL A 47 -4.52 -1.98 0.76
C VAL A 47 -4.19 -2.97 -0.36
N LEU A 48 -4.58 -4.24 -0.23
CA LEU A 48 -4.42 -5.23 -1.30
C LEU A 48 -5.25 -4.86 -2.55
N TYR A 49 -6.48 -4.40 -2.37
CA TYR A 49 -7.31 -3.95 -3.49
C TYR A 49 -6.74 -2.71 -4.16
N PHE A 50 -6.27 -1.74 -3.38
CA PHE A 50 -5.58 -0.56 -3.90
C PHE A 50 -4.32 -0.93 -4.69
N MET A 51 -3.47 -1.81 -4.15
CA MET A 51 -2.29 -2.30 -4.88
C MET A 51 -2.69 -2.93 -6.22
N ARG A 52 -3.77 -3.70 -6.28
CA ARG A 52 -4.25 -4.32 -7.53
C ARG A 52 -4.88 -3.31 -8.49
N SER A 53 -5.50 -2.24 -8.00
CA SER A 53 -6.12 -1.22 -8.86
C SER A 53 -5.10 -0.36 -9.61
N LEU A 54 -3.84 -0.36 -9.18
CA LEU A 54 -2.75 0.35 -9.87
C LEU A 54 -2.25 -0.36 -11.14
N GLY A 55 -2.82 -1.51 -11.48
CA GLY A 55 -2.37 -2.33 -12.61
C GLY A 55 -1.21 -3.28 -12.25
N GLN A 56 -0.73 -4.00 -13.25
CA GLN A 56 0.34 -5.01 -13.06
C GLN A 56 1.68 -4.33 -12.77
N HIS A 57 2.23 -4.60 -11.57
CA HIS A 57 3.53 -4.10 -11.16
C HIS A 57 4.19 -5.01 -10.13
N ASP A 58 5.47 -4.78 -9.82
CA ASP A 58 6.16 -5.43 -8.71
C ASP A 58 5.70 -4.82 -7.36
N GLY A 59 4.50 -5.21 -6.94
CA GLY A 59 3.88 -4.77 -5.70
C GLY A 59 4.02 -5.82 -4.61
N ARG A 60 4.60 -5.45 -3.46
CA ARG A 60 4.73 -6.32 -2.29
C ARG A 60 3.96 -5.75 -1.11
N LEU A 61 2.99 -6.52 -0.60
CA LEU A 61 2.25 -6.19 0.62
C LEU A 61 2.83 -6.93 1.84
N VAL A 62 3.20 -6.17 2.87
CA VAL A 62 3.62 -6.66 4.19
C VAL A 62 2.52 -6.37 5.20
N THR A 63 1.96 -7.43 5.79
CA THR A 63 0.97 -7.30 6.86
C THR A 63 1.65 -7.35 8.22
N LEU A 64 1.49 -6.29 9.01
CA LEU A 64 2.05 -6.13 10.34
C LEU A 64 1.10 -6.64 11.43
N GLY A 65 1.65 -7.32 12.42
CA GLY A 65 0.95 -7.71 13.64
C GLY A 65 1.71 -8.73 14.47
N LYS A 66 1.34 -8.89 15.74
CA LYS A 66 1.99 -9.86 16.64
C LYS A 66 1.88 -11.29 16.12
N LYS A 67 0.77 -11.63 15.46
CA LYS A 67 0.58 -12.94 14.83
C LYS A 67 1.49 -13.15 13.60
N GLN A 68 2.01 -12.06 13.03
CA GLN A 68 2.93 -12.05 11.89
C GLN A 68 4.40 -11.93 12.33
N GLY A 69 4.68 -11.94 13.64
CA GLY A 69 6.03 -11.88 14.20
C GLY A 69 6.49 -10.46 14.59
N ASN A 70 5.65 -9.44 14.40
CA ASN A 70 5.98 -8.08 14.82
C ASN A 70 5.82 -7.88 16.34
N LEU A 71 6.48 -6.86 16.88
CA LEU A 71 6.47 -6.56 18.31
C LEU A 71 5.08 -6.09 18.78
N ARG A 72 4.30 -5.46 17.88
CA ARG A 72 3.01 -4.84 18.18
C ARG A 72 1.95 -5.15 17.12
N ASN A 73 0.69 -4.97 17.52
CA ASN A 73 -0.42 -4.80 16.60
C ASN A 73 -0.54 -3.29 16.32
N TYR A 74 0.17 -2.82 15.30
CA TYR A 74 0.23 -1.39 14.99
C TYR A 74 -1.12 -0.86 14.46
N THR A 75 -1.52 0.32 14.89
CA THR A 75 -2.62 1.07 14.28
C THR A 75 -2.08 1.93 13.15
N HIS A 76 -2.97 2.60 12.41
CA HIS A 76 -2.61 3.48 11.29
C HIS A 76 -1.47 4.44 11.60
N SER A 77 -1.51 5.10 12.77
CA SER A 77 -0.48 6.06 13.15
C SER A 77 0.71 5.41 13.85
N THR A 78 0.48 4.36 14.65
CA THR A 78 1.56 3.77 15.45
C THR A 78 2.50 2.93 14.61
N MET A 79 2.11 2.50 13.41
CA MET A 79 3.04 1.86 12.46
C MET A 79 4.22 2.78 12.12
N LEU A 80 4.03 4.10 12.11
CA LEU A 80 5.11 5.06 11.85
C LEU A 80 5.70 5.67 13.13
N LYS A 81 4.90 5.79 14.20
CA LYS A 81 5.26 6.60 15.38
C LYS A 81 5.69 5.80 16.60
N HIS A 82 5.37 4.50 16.65
CA HIS A 82 5.72 3.72 17.83
C HIS A 82 7.23 3.48 17.89
N PRO A 83 7.90 3.60 19.05
CA PRO A 83 9.34 3.40 19.17
C PRO A 83 9.82 2.06 18.59
N ASP A 84 9.09 0.98 18.89
CA ASP A 84 9.37 -0.37 18.39
C ASP A 84 9.37 -0.48 16.85
N ALA A 85 8.72 0.41 16.09
CA ALA A 85 8.66 0.35 14.63
C ALA A 85 10.07 0.34 13.99
N SER A 86 10.98 1.13 14.57
CA SER A 86 12.39 1.24 14.16
C SER A 86 13.19 -0.05 14.35
N LEU A 87 12.79 -0.89 15.30
CA LEU A 87 13.42 -2.18 15.61
C LEU A 87 12.69 -3.36 14.96
N ASP A 88 11.61 -3.08 14.22
CA ASP A 88 10.67 -4.10 13.75
C ASP A 88 10.59 -4.08 12.22
N HIS A 89 9.76 -3.22 11.63
CA HIS A 89 9.51 -3.25 10.18
C HIS A 89 10.26 -2.17 9.38
N PHE A 90 10.87 -1.17 10.02
CA PHE A 90 11.74 -0.23 9.30
C PHE A 90 13.00 -0.91 8.72
N PRO A 91 13.65 -1.87 9.40
CA PRO A 91 14.76 -2.61 8.81
C PRO A 91 14.37 -3.34 7.52
N LEU A 92 13.17 -3.92 7.46
CA LEU A 92 12.63 -4.56 6.25
C LEU A 92 12.48 -3.57 5.10
N MET A 93 11.98 -2.35 5.38
CA MET A 93 11.87 -1.29 4.39
C MET A 93 13.26 -0.90 3.85
N LEU A 94 14.24 -0.70 4.72
CA LEU A 94 15.61 -0.36 4.32
C LEU A 94 16.25 -1.46 3.47
N GLU A 95 16.07 -2.71 3.86
CA GLU A 95 16.53 -3.87 3.09
C GLU A 95 15.87 -3.90 1.70
N TRP A 96 14.55 -3.76 1.63
CA TRP A 96 13.83 -3.72 0.35
C TRP A 96 14.31 -2.58 -0.54
N MET A 97 14.52 -1.38 0.00
CA MET A 97 15.04 -0.23 -0.75
C MET A 97 16.43 -0.51 -1.31
N SER A 98 17.31 -1.19 -0.56
CA SER A 98 18.64 -1.56 -1.03
C SER A 98 18.64 -2.55 -2.20
N GLN A 99 17.55 -3.32 -2.34
CA GLN A 99 17.33 -4.28 -3.43
C GLN A 99 16.77 -3.61 -4.71
N GLN A 100 16.31 -2.35 -4.64
CA GLN A 100 15.76 -1.63 -5.79
C GLN A 100 16.81 -0.87 -6.62
N ASN A 101 18.11 -1.12 -6.37
CA ASN A 101 19.23 -0.53 -7.12
C ASN A 101 19.34 -1.09 -8.54
#